data_AF-A0A2K3IXX1-F1
#
_entry.id   AF-A0A2K3IXX1-F1
#
_cell.length_a   1.000
_cell.length_b   1.000
_cell.length_c   1.000
_cell.angle_alpha   90.00
_cell.angle_beta   90.00
_cell.angle_gamma   90.00
#
_symmetry.space_group_name_H-M   'P 1'
#
loop_
_entity.id
_entity.type
_entity.pdbx_description
1 polymer ?
#
loop_
_entity_poly.entity_id
_entity_poly.type
_entity_poly.pdbx_seq_one_letter_code
_entity_poly.pdbx_strand_id
1 'polypeptide(L)'
;MVNSVPNAKFGIAFCEASGACKIRVEGNDEELTALAEKNAANLAAGHSFIVFMKDCYPLNVLNSIQTIPEVCNIYCATANQTEVIIVKSKTGCGILGIIDGSRPKGVENKEDKEWRKKFLRDIKYKL
;
A
#
# COMPACT_ATOMS: atom_id res chain seq x y z
N MET A 1 2.19 -3.08 -12.47
CA MET A 1 2.37 -4.29 -11.64
C MET A 1 2.76 -5.50 -12.47
N VAL A 2 1.92 -5.96 -13.40
CA VAL A 2 2.21 -7.12 -14.28
C VAL A 2 3.59 -7.03 -14.97
N ASN A 3 3.97 -5.83 -15.44
CA ASN A 3 5.24 -5.62 -16.13
C ASN A 3 6.45 -5.38 -15.20
N SER A 4 6.24 -5.27 -13.89
CA SER A 4 7.30 -4.88 -12.93
C SER A 4 8.01 -6.08 -12.33
N VAL A 5 7.27 -7.15 -12.00
CA VAL A 5 7.81 -8.36 -11.38
C VAL A 5 7.10 -9.57 -12.00
N PRO A 6 7.83 -10.45 -12.70
CA PRO A 6 7.28 -11.72 -13.19
C PRO A 6 6.67 -12.50 -12.03
N ASN A 7 5.47 -13.06 -12.25
CA ASN A 7 4.70 -13.84 -11.26
C ASN A 7 4.15 -13.07 -10.05
N ALA A 8 4.30 -11.75 -9.96
CA ALA A 8 3.67 -10.98 -8.89
C ALA A 8 2.15 -11.15 -8.90
N LYS A 9 1.60 -11.38 -7.72
CA LYS A 9 0.16 -11.50 -7.48
C LYS A 9 -0.36 -10.21 -6.87
N PHE A 10 -1.51 -9.73 -7.33
CA PHE A 10 -2.09 -8.50 -6.82
C PHE A 10 -3.60 -8.40 -7.03
N GLY A 11 -4.21 -7.59 -6.16
CA GLY A 11 -5.56 -7.08 -6.31
C GLY A 11 -5.55 -5.58 -6.02
N ILE A 12 -6.28 -4.82 -6.83
CA ILE A 12 -6.45 -3.38 -6.69
C ILE A 12 -7.94 -3.05 -6.60
N ALA A 13 -8.27 -2.08 -5.74
CA ALA A 13 -9.59 -1.49 -5.66
C ALA A 13 -9.46 0.04 -5.69
N PHE A 14 -10.31 0.71 -6.47
CA PHE A 14 -10.39 2.17 -6.59
C PHE A 14 -11.82 2.64 -6.33
N CYS A 15 -11.97 3.63 -5.44
CA CYS A 15 -13.26 4.20 -5.09
C CYS A 15 -13.63 5.33 -6.08
N GLU A 16 -14.45 5.03 -7.09
CA GLU A 16 -15.04 6.06 -7.96
C GLU A 16 -15.86 7.05 -7.11
N ALA A 17 -15.58 8.36 -7.23
CA ALA A 17 -16.19 9.37 -6.35
C ALA A 17 -17.31 10.18 -7.02
N SER A 18 -17.72 9.80 -8.23
CA SER A 18 -18.82 10.46 -8.94
C SER A 18 -19.55 9.48 -9.87
N GLY A 19 -20.67 9.92 -10.46
CA GLY A 19 -21.43 9.11 -11.41
C GLY A 19 -22.02 7.87 -10.73
N ALA A 20 -21.56 6.68 -11.14
CA ALA A 20 -22.04 5.43 -10.56
C ALA A 20 -21.53 5.21 -9.13
N CYS A 21 -20.46 5.91 -8.72
CA CYS A 21 -19.86 5.85 -7.39
C CYS A 21 -19.59 4.40 -6.92
N LYS A 22 -19.02 3.56 -7.79
CA LYS A 22 -18.72 2.16 -7.49
C LYS A 22 -17.25 1.94 -7.16
N ILE A 23 -16.99 0.93 -6.34
CA ILE A 23 -15.63 0.40 -6.18
C ILE A 23 -15.29 -0.36 -7.46
N ARG A 24 -14.20 0.06 -8.12
CA ARG A 24 -13.66 -0.58 -9.32
C ARG A 24 -12.54 -1.50 -8.90
N VAL A 25 -12.62 -2.78 -9.27
CA VAL A 25 -11.68 -3.81 -8.83
C VAL A 25 -11.04 -4.47 -10.03
N GLU A 26 -9.77 -4.83 -9.91
CA GLU A 26 -9.00 -5.54 -10.93
C GLU A 26 -7.85 -6.29 -10.26
N GLY A 27 -7.34 -7.36 -10.87
CA GLY A 27 -6.24 -8.12 -10.29
C GLY A 27 -6.00 -9.44 -10.99
N ASN A 28 -4.90 -10.10 -10.65
CA ASN A 28 -4.55 -11.43 -11.15
C ASN A 28 -4.57 -12.51 -10.04
N ASP A 29 -5.15 -12.16 -8.89
CA ASP A 29 -5.35 -13.02 -7.74
C ASP A 29 -6.68 -12.67 -7.06
N GLU A 30 -7.59 -13.64 -6.98
CA GLU A 30 -8.97 -13.43 -6.50
C GLU A 30 -9.01 -13.06 -5.01
N GLU A 31 -8.16 -13.68 -4.17
CA GLU A 31 -8.11 -13.41 -2.73
C GLU A 31 -7.64 -11.98 -2.46
N LEU A 32 -6.57 -11.55 -3.15
CA LEU A 32 -6.05 -10.19 -3.02
C LEU A 32 -7.05 -9.15 -3.56
N THR A 33 -7.79 -9.49 -4.62
CA THR A 33 -8.80 -8.60 -5.21
C THR A 33 -10.00 -8.42 -4.27
N ALA A 34 -10.51 -9.51 -3.69
CA ALA A 34 -11.55 -9.46 -2.67
C ALA A 34 -11.10 -8.70 -1.41
N LEU A 35 -9.82 -8.86 -1.03
CA LEU A 35 -9.25 -8.11 0.08
C LEU A 35 -9.16 -6.60 -0.22
N ALA A 36 -8.76 -6.22 -1.44
CA ALA A 36 -8.73 -4.83 -1.87
C ALA A 36 -10.14 -4.22 -1.86
N GLU A 37 -11.13 -4.91 -2.42
CA GLU A 37 -12.53 -4.48 -2.45
C GLU A 37 -13.08 -4.25 -1.04
N LYS A 38 -12.93 -5.25 -0.17
CA LYS A 38 -13.41 -5.20 1.22
C LYS A 38 -12.83 -4.01 1.97
N ASN A 39 -11.52 -3.77 1.84
CA ASN A 39 -10.88 -2.66 2.54
C ASN A 39 -11.26 -1.31 1.93
N ALA A 40 -11.37 -1.20 0.59
CA ALA A 40 -11.84 0.02 -0.06
C ALA A 40 -13.27 0.38 0.38
N ALA A 41 -14.15 -0.61 0.52
CA ALA A 41 -15.51 -0.44 1.04
C ALA A 41 -15.50 0.03 2.51
N ASN A 42 -14.60 -0.49 3.34
CA ASN A 42 -14.47 -0.07 4.73
C ASN A 42 -13.93 1.36 4.85
N LEU A 43 -13.01 1.79 3.97
CA LEU A 43 -12.52 3.18 3.94
C LEU A 43 -13.62 4.14 3.48
N ALA A 44 -14.39 3.75 2.46
CA ALA A 44 -15.46 4.54 1.83
C ALA A 44 -15.02 5.95 1.41
N ALA A 45 -13.73 6.17 1.19
CA ALA A 45 -13.15 7.45 0.80
C ALA A 45 -13.07 7.56 -0.73
N GLY A 46 -13.72 8.55 -1.31
CA GLY A 46 -13.73 8.77 -2.77
C GLY A 46 -12.33 9.07 -3.30
N HIS A 47 -12.03 8.57 -4.51
CA HIS A 47 -10.73 8.65 -5.19
C HIS A 47 -9.55 8.08 -4.39
N SER A 48 -9.82 7.23 -3.40
CA SER A 48 -8.79 6.38 -2.79
C SER A 48 -8.63 5.09 -3.57
N PHE A 49 -7.45 4.50 -3.49
CA PHE A 49 -7.20 3.14 -3.96
C PHE A 49 -6.39 2.34 -2.96
N ILE A 50 -6.54 1.03 -3.00
CA ILE A 50 -5.77 0.06 -2.21
C ILE A 50 -5.22 -0.99 -3.14
N VAL A 51 -3.94 -1.33 -2.96
CA VAL A 51 -3.28 -2.44 -3.65
C VAL A 51 -2.82 -3.44 -2.61
N PHE A 52 -3.29 -4.68 -2.72
CA PHE A 52 -2.68 -5.83 -2.04
C PHE A 52 -1.81 -6.58 -3.03
N MET A 53 -0.66 -7.06 -2.55
CA MET A 53 0.31 -7.75 -3.40
C MET A 53 0.98 -8.90 -2.65
N LYS A 54 1.38 -9.93 -3.41
CA LYS A 54 2.08 -11.12 -2.93
C LYS A 54 3.14 -11.50 -3.96
N ASP A 55 4.20 -12.17 -3.48
CA ASP A 55 5.37 -12.57 -4.28
C ASP A 55 6.13 -11.37 -4.92
N CYS A 56 5.94 -10.17 -4.38
CA CYS A 56 6.72 -8.97 -4.67
C CYS A 56 6.69 -8.01 -3.47
N TYR A 57 7.59 -7.03 -3.46
CA TYR A 57 7.64 -5.97 -2.45
C TYR A 57 7.22 -4.63 -3.05
N PRO A 58 6.70 -3.70 -2.22
CA PRO A 58 6.33 -2.37 -2.71
C PRO A 58 7.46 -1.64 -3.43
N LEU A 59 8.72 -1.80 -2.99
CA LEU A 59 9.88 -1.20 -3.64
C LEU A 59 10.02 -1.56 -5.13
N ASN A 60 9.48 -2.72 -5.55
CA ASN A 60 9.54 -3.18 -6.93
C ASN A 60 8.56 -2.42 -7.85
N VAL A 61 7.52 -1.80 -7.29
CA VAL A 61 6.40 -1.21 -8.06
C VAL A 61 6.12 0.25 -7.73
N LEU A 62 6.60 0.75 -6.59
CA LEU A 62 6.22 2.07 -6.05
C LEU A 62 6.51 3.20 -7.03
N ASN A 63 7.69 3.22 -7.63
CA ASN A 63 8.06 4.25 -8.62
C ASN A 63 7.11 4.21 -9.82
N SER A 64 6.77 3.02 -10.34
CA SER A 64 5.84 2.88 -11.45
C SER A 64 4.44 3.39 -11.09
N ILE A 65 3.97 3.14 -9.85
CA ILE A 65 2.68 3.65 -9.36
C ILE A 65 2.72 5.18 -9.24
N GLN A 66 3.79 5.74 -8.67
CA GLN A 66 3.95 7.18 -8.50
C GLN A 66 4.00 7.95 -9.82
N THR A 67 4.43 7.30 -10.91
CA THR A 67 4.46 7.90 -12.25
C THR A 67 3.15 7.80 -13.01
N ILE A 68 2.13 7.12 -12.47
CA ILE A 68 0.80 7.05 -13.11
C ILE A 68 0.16 8.45 -13.05
N PRO A 69 -0.27 9.04 -14.17
CA PRO A 69 -0.82 10.41 -14.19
C PRO A 69 -2.02 10.62 -13.26
N GLU A 70 -2.82 9.59 -13.03
CA GLU A 70 -4.00 9.60 -12.16
C GLU A 70 -3.66 9.55 -10.66
N VAL A 71 -2.43 9.17 -10.28
CA VAL A 71 -2.03 8.99 -8.88
C VAL A 71 -1.52 10.30 -8.30
N CYS A 72 -2.31 10.91 -7.42
CA CYS A 72 -1.92 12.16 -6.76
C CYS A 72 -1.01 11.97 -5.54
N ASN A 73 -1.19 10.87 -4.79
CA ASN A 73 -0.47 10.64 -3.54
C ASN A 73 -0.45 9.14 -3.17
N ILE A 74 0.59 8.72 -2.44
CA ILE A 74 0.65 7.42 -1.77
C ILE A 74 0.71 7.67 -0.26
N TYR A 75 -0.30 7.19 0.47
CA TYR A 75 -0.36 7.35 1.92
C TYR A 75 0.62 6.44 2.67
N CYS A 76 0.72 5.17 2.27
CA CYS A 76 1.64 4.20 2.86
C CYS A 76 1.90 3.03 1.90
N ALA A 77 2.99 2.29 2.15
CA ALA A 77 3.30 1.03 1.47
C ALA A 77 4.04 0.10 2.45
N THR A 78 3.31 -0.86 3.05
CA THR A 78 3.77 -1.58 4.25
C THR A 78 3.21 -2.99 4.33
N ALA A 79 3.85 -3.82 5.16
CA ALA A 79 3.34 -5.12 5.61
C ALA A 79 3.06 -5.15 7.13
N ASN A 80 3.23 -4.02 7.82
CA ASN A 80 2.92 -3.90 9.24
C ASN A 80 1.40 -3.86 9.46
N GLN A 81 0.97 -4.07 10.70
CA GLN A 81 -0.37 -3.68 11.12
C GLN A 81 -0.57 -2.18 10.87
N THR A 82 -1.67 -1.84 10.19
CA THR A 82 -1.91 -0.51 9.66
C THR A 82 -3.32 -0.04 10.00
N GLU A 83 -3.45 1.20 10.45
CA GLU A 83 -4.72 1.87 10.69
C GLU A 83 -4.85 3.10 9.79
N VAL A 84 -6.05 3.33 9.25
CA VAL A 84 -6.36 4.49 8.40
C VAL A 84 -7.24 5.46 9.19
N ILE A 85 -6.79 6.70 9.33
CA ILE A 85 -7.55 7.74 10.03
C ILE A 85 -8.54 8.34 9.04
N ILE A 86 -9.81 7.98 9.19
CA ILE A 86 -10.90 8.47 8.35
C ILE A 86 -11.64 9.61 9.05
N VAL A 87 -11.85 10.71 8.34
CA VAL A 87 -12.81 11.75 8.71
C VAL A 87 -14.07 11.57 7.88
N LYS A 88 -15.24 11.64 8.52
CA LYS A 88 -16.54 11.54 7.88
C LYS A 88 -17.32 12.84 8.00
N SER A 89 -17.93 13.26 6.90
CA SER A 89 -18.85 14.41 6.84
C SER A 89 -20.23 13.96 6.36
N LYS A 90 -21.12 14.92 6.11
CA LYS A 90 -22.42 14.66 5.45
C LYS A 90 -22.27 14.22 3.99
N THR A 91 -21.18 14.59 3.32
CA THR A 91 -20.98 14.36 1.88
C THR A 91 -20.10 13.15 1.56
N GLY A 92 -19.27 12.69 2.51
CA GLY A 92 -18.40 11.53 2.27
C GLY A 92 -17.33 11.33 3.35
N CYS A 93 -16.36 10.49 3.02
CA CYS A 93 -15.19 10.19 3.86
C CYS A 93 -13.90 10.68 3.21
N GLY A 94 -12.94 11.13 4.01
CA GLY A 94 -11.59 11.49 3.59
C GLY A 94 -10.53 10.83 4.47
N ILE A 95 -9.35 10.58 3.90
CA ILE A 95 -8.19 10.02 4.63
C ILE A 95 -7.33 11.18 5.15
N LEU A 96 -7.20 11.27 6.47
CA LEU A 96 -6.36 12.27 7.13
C LEU A 96 -4.91 11.80 7.34
N GLY A 97 -4.70 10.49 7.46
CA GLY A 97 -3.38 9.93 7.70
C GLY A 97 -3.40 8.43 7.97
N ILE A 98 -2.20 7.88 8.13
CA ILE A 98 -1.97 6.45 8.38
C ILE A 98 -1.15 6.28 9.64
N ILE A 99 -1.51 5.28 10.45
CA ILE A 99 -0.67 4.75 11.52
C ILE A 99 -0.07 3.44 11.00
N ASP A 100 1.22 3.47 10.67
CA ASP A 100 1.97 2.32 10.12
C ASP A 100 2.87 1.72 11.20
N GLY A 101 2.46 0.57 11.74
CA GLY A 101 3.23 -0.17 12.72
C GLY A 101 3.26 0.49 14.11
N SER A 102 4.40 0.37 14.79
CA SER A 102 4.57 0.74 16.20
C SER A 102 5.48 1.94 16.39
N ARG A 103 5.31 2.66 17.50
CA ARG A 103 6.22 3.75 17.89
C ARG A 103 7.66 3.26 18.13
N PRO A 104 8.69 4.08 17.84
CA PRO A 104 10.08 3.74 18.14
C PRO A 104 10.31 3.45 19.63
N LYS A 105 11.14 2.44 19.93
CA LYS A 105 11.49 2.04 21.31
C LYS A 105 12.85 2.59 21.78
N GLY A 106 13.61 3.25 20.90
CA GLY A 106 14.94 3.77 21.18
C GLY A 106 15.68 4.18 19.90
N VAL A 107 16.95 4.54 20.04
CA VAL A 107 17.86 4.89 18.93
C VAL A 107 18.89 3.77 18.75
N GLU A 108 19.20 3.42 17.50
CA GLU A 108 20.15 2.34 17.18
C GLU A 108 21.56 2.57 17.75
N ASN A 109 22.14 1.52 18.35
CA ASN A 109 23.55 1.49 18.79
C ASN A 109 24.50 1.06 17.66
N LYS A 110 25.74 0.70 17.98
CA LYS A 110 26.74 0.31 16.98
C LYS A 110 26.44 -1.10 16.43
N GLU A 111 26.03 -2.01 17.31
CA GLU A 111 25.70 -3.40 17.01
C GLU A 111 24.48 -3.48 16.08
N ASP A 112 23.44 -2.67 16.35
CA ASP A 112 22.24 -2.54 15.51
C ASP A 112 22.58 -2.09 14.08
N LYS A 113 23.51 -1.13 13.96
CA LYS A 113 23.99 -0.62 12.67
C LYS A 113 24.75 -1.69 11.88
N GLU A 114 25.63 -2.43 12.56
CA GLU A 114 26.38 -3.54 11.94
C GLU A 114 25.42 -4.63 11.47
N TRP A 115 24.45 -5.00 12.31
CA TRP A 115 23.41 -5.98 11.97
C TRP A 115 22.61 -5.58 10.73
N ARG A 116 22.00 -4.38 10.68
CA ARG A 116 21.16 -3.99 9.53
C ARG A 116 21.96 -3.86 8.24
N LYS A 117 23.23 -3.43 8.33
CA LYS A 117 24.14 -3.35 7.16
C LYS A 117 24.50 -4.74 6.66
N LYS A 118 24.74 -5.70 7.56
CA LYS A 118 24.98 -7.10 7.18
C LYS A 118 23.74 -7.69 6.54
N PHE A 119 22.56 -7.51 7.15
CA PHE A 119 21.29 -8.01 6.64
C PHE A 119 21.07 -7.58 5.17
N LEU A 120 21.20 -6.28 4.85
CA LEU A 120 21.02 -5.77 3.49
C LEU A 120 21.97 -6.41 2.45
N ARG A 121 23.17 -6.83 2.87
CA ARG A 121 24.12 -7.56 2.01
C ARG A 121 23.78 -9.04 1.90
N ASP A 122 23.34 -9.66 2.99
CA ASP A 122 22.90 -11.05 3.00
C ASP A 122 21.70 -11.24 2.04
N ILE A 123 20.76 -10.29 2.02
CA ILE A 123 19.64 -10.25 1.06
C ILE A 123 20.00 -9.62 -0.30
N LYS A 124 21.29 -9.29 -0.51
CA LYS A 124 21.87 -8.82 -1.77
C LYS A 124 21.29 -7.51 -2.34
N TYR A 125 20.71 -6.66 -1.48
CA TYR A 125 20.28 -5.32 -1.88
C TYR A 125 21.40 -4.28 -1.81
N LYS A 126 22.53 -4.62 -1.17
CA LYS A 126 23.76 -3.80 -1.10
C LYS A 126 24.99 -4.69 -1.25
N LEU A 127 26.10 -4.09 -1.69
CA LEU A 127 27.43 -4.69 -1.77
C LEU A 127 28.23 -4.43 -0.47
#